data_AF-A0A6B3TST3-F1
#
_entry.id   AF-A0A6B3TST3-F1
#
_cell.length_a   1.000
_cell.length_b   1.000
_cell.length_c   1.000
_cell.angle_alpha   90.00
_cell.angle_beta   90.00
_cell.angle_gamma   90.00
#
_symmetry.space_group_name_H-M   'P 1'
#
loop_
_entity.id
_entity.type
_entity.pdbx_description
1 polymer ?
#
loop_
_entity_poly.entity_id
_entity_poly.type
_entity_poly.pdbx_seq_one_letter_code
_entity_poly.pdbx_strand_id
1 'polypeptide(L)' 'MRLEEEFVGRRIHFAELLKRVASQLESDTFQVRGKKINMPDEDMEFKISHKMDYGANKLTISIEWLDQEE' A
#
# COMPACT_ATOMS: atom_id res chain seq x y z
N MET A 1 13.12 -1.74 10.94
CA MET A 1 11.82 -1.25 11.48
C MET A 1 10.82 -1.26 10.34
N ARG A 2 9.68 -1.98 10.46
CA ARG A 2 8.61 -1.90 9.46
C ARG A 2 7.81 -0.61 9.67
N LEU A 3 7.61 0.17 8.60
CA LEU A 3 6.74 1.35 8.60
C LEU A 3 5.37 0.88 8.12
N GLU A 4 4.49 0.54 9.05
CA GLU A 4 3.11 0.14 8.78
C GLU A 4 2.14 1.18 9.40
N GLU A 5 1.02 1.43 8.72
CA GLU A 5 -0.08 2.27 9.21
C GLU A 5 -1.37 1.46 9.17
N GLU A 6 -2.04 1.36 10.33
CA GLU A 6 -3.31 0.63 10.44
C GLU A 6 -4.47 1.58 10.15
N PHE A 7 -5.26 1.24 9.13
CA PHE A 7 -6.45 2.00 8.76
C PHE A 7 -7.73 1.24 9.11
N VAL A 8 -8.54 1.83 9.99
CA VAL A 8 -9.85 1.28 10.38
C VAL A 8 -10.95 2.16 9.80
N GLY A 9 -11.76 1.61 8.90
CA GLY A 9 -12.84 2.38 8.27
C GLY A 9 -13.84 1.53 7.50
N ARG A 10 -14.97 2.14 7.14
CA ARG A 10 -15.96 1.57 6.21
C ARG A 10 -15.42 1.56 4.77
N ARG A 11 -16.07 0.77 3.89
CA ARG A 11 -15.72 0.60 2.46
C ARG A 11 -15.42 1.91 1.72
N ILE A 12 -16.20 2.97 1.97
CA ILE A 12 -16.00 4.26 1.28
C ILE A 12 -14.68 4.92 1.66
N HIS A 13 -14.30 4.86 2.95
CA HIS A 13 -13.03 5.40 3.42
C HIS A 13 -11.84 4.61 2.87
N PHE A 14 -12.01 3.31 2.61
CA PHE A 14 -10.98 2.52 1.93
C PHE A 14 -10.79 2.97 0.47
N ALA A 15 -11.87 3.24 -0.26
CA ALA A 15 -11.77 3.79 -1.62
C ALA A 15 -11.13 5.19 -1.63
N GLU A 16 -11.46 6.03 -0.65
CA GLU A 16 -10.82 7.35 -0.46
C GLU A 16 -9.33 7.23 -0.13
N LEU A 17 -8.97 6.27 0.72
CA LEU A 17 -7.57 5.97 1.04
C LEU A 17 -6.80 5.60 -0.23
N LEU A 18 -7.33 4.68 -1.05
CA LEU A 18 -6.68 4.28 -2.30
C LEU A 18 -6.51 5.47 -3.26
N LYS A 19 -7.51 6.34 -3.39
CA LYS A 19 -7.41 7.57 -4.20
C LYS A 19 -6.31 8.50 -3.70
N ARG A 20 -6.24 8.71 -2.39
CA ARG A 20 -5.21 9.56 -1.76
C ARG A 20 -3.81 8.99 -1.99
N VAL A 21 -3.65 7.68 -1.79
CA VAL A 21 -2.37 6.99 -2.03
C VAL A 21 -1.96 7.17 -3.50
N ALA A 22 -2.86 6.92 -4.45
CA ALA A 22 -2.58 7.11 -5.87
C ALA A 22 -2.10 8.53 -6.19
N SER A 23 -2.80 9.57 -5.72
CA SER A 23 -2.38 10.96 -5.95
C SER A 23 -1.03 11.31 -5.31
N GLN A 24 -0.71 10.72 -4.16
CA GLN A 24 0.58 10.92 -3.50
C GLN A 24 1.74 10.22 -4.22
N LEU A 25 1.48 9.05 -4.83
CA LEU A 25 2.44 8.34 -5.67
C LEU A 25 2.74 9.15 -6.95
N GLU A 26 1.71 9.62 -7.63
CA GLU A 26 1.85 10.44 -8.86
C GLU A 26 2.63 11.74 -8.63
N SER A 27 2.60 12.28 -7.41
CA SER A 27 3.26 13.55 -7.05
C SER A 27 4.59 13.40 -6.33
N ASP A 28 5.08 12.18 -6.11
CA ASP A 28 6.27 11.88 -5.29
C ASP A 28 6.19 12.52 -3.87
N THR A 29 4.99 12.50 -3.28
CA THR A 29 4.72 13.04 -1.93
C THR A 29 4.27 11.96 -0.94
N PHE A 30 4.44 10.69 -1.29
CA PHE A 30 3.98 9.58 -0.47
C PHE A 30 4.68 9.54 0.90
N GLN A 31 3.88 9.45 1.95
CA GLN A 31 4.32 9.50 3.34
C GLN A 31 3.61 8.42 4.16
N VAL A 32 4.37 7.73 5.00
CA VAL A 32 3.84 6.78 5.99
C VAL A 32 4.24 7.29 7.37
N ARG A 33 3.25 7.51 8.25
CA ARG A 33 3.49 8.07 9.60
C ARG A 33 4.34 9.35 9.61
N GLY A 34 4.11 10.24 8.64
CA GLY A 34 4.82 11.52 8.49
C GLY A 34 6.25 11.42 7.95
N LYS A 35 6.72 10.21 7.58
CA LYS A 35 8.01 10.02 6.91
C LYS A 35 7.79 9.87 5.42
N LYS A 36 8.45 10.70 4.60
CA LYS A 36 8.47 10.54 3.14
C LYS A 36 9.09 9.18 2.81
N ILE A 37 8.43 8.43 1.93
CA ILE A 37 8.96 7.22 1.34
C ILE A 37 9.48 7.61 -0.04
N ASN A 38 10.77 7.37 -0.28
CA ASN A 38 11.35 7.56 -1.61
C ASN A 38 11.04 6.33 -2.43
N MET A 39 10.37 6.51 -3.57
CA MET A 39 10.10 5.42 -4.50
C MET A 39 11.31 5.22 -5.42
N PRO A 40 11.62 3.96 -5.79
CA PRO A 40 12.62 3.69 -6.82
C PRO A 40 12.14 4.22 -8.20
N ASP A 41 13.09 4.64 -9.04
CA ASP A 41 12.83 5.13 -10.41
C ASP A 41 12.64 3.99 -11.45
N GLU A 42 12.61 2.73 -11.00
CA GLU A 42 12.47 1.55 -11.85
C GLU A 42 10.99 1.18 -12.08
N ASP A 43 10.72 0.52 -13.21
CA ASP A 43 9.37 0.05 -13.55
C ASP A 43 8.83 -0.86 -12.43
N MET A 44 7.68 -0.48 -11.87
CA MET A 44 7.13 -1.12 -10.69
C MET A 44 6.28 -2.34 -11.05
N GLU A 45 6.75 -3.54 -10.71
CA GLU A 45 5.87 -4.72 -10.63
C GLU A 45 5.18 -4.77 -9.26
N PHE A 46 3.87 -5.01 -9.25
CA PHE A 46 3.10 -5.12 -8.01
C PHE A 46 2.35 -6.45 -7.94
N LYS A 47 2.39 -7.08 -6.77
CA LYS A 47 1.62 -8.31 -6.49
C LYS A 47 0.55 -8.04 -5.46
N ILE A 48 -0.72 -8.11 -5.88
CA ILE A 48 -1.85 -8.07 -4.95
C ILE A 48 -2.12 -9.49 -4.46
N SER A 49 -1.79 -9.77 -3.19
CA SER A 49 -2.22 -10.99 -2.52
C SER A 49 -3.48 -10.72 -1.70
N HIS A 50 -4.42 -11.67 -1.71
CA HIS A 50 -5.56 -11.65 -0.81
C HIS A 50 -5.54 -12.95 0.00
N LYS A 51 -5.60 -12.83 1.33
CA LYS A 51 -5.81 -13.96 2.24
C LYS A 51 -7.10 -13.74 2.98
N MET A 52 -8.11 -14.57 2.72
CA MET A 52 -9.33 -14.61 3.52
C MET A 52 -9.12 -15.59 4.67
N ASP A 53 -8.94 -15.10 5.89
CA ASP A 53 -8.99 -15.95 7.08
C ASP A 53 -10.46 -16.19 7.45
N TYR A 54 -10.93 -17.42 7.21
CA TYR A 54 -12.27 -17.87 7.58
C TYR A 54 -12.40 -17.83 9.11
N GLY A 55 -12.93 -16.72 9.63
CA GLY A 55 -13.12 -16.47 11.05
C GLY A 55 -12.81 -15.03 11.48
N ALA A 56 -11.97 -14.30 10.73
CA ALA A 56 -11.49 -12.97 11.14
C ALA A 56 -12.02 -11.79 10.31
N ASN A 57 -12.80 -12.03 9.23
CA ASN A 57 -13.27 -10.99 8.29
C ASN A 57 -12.17 -9.99 7.89
N LYS A 58 -10.93 -10.47 7.72
CA LYS A 58 -9.75 -9.65 7.44
C LYS A 58 -9.36 -9.78 5.97
N LEU A 59 -9.27 -8.65 5.28
CA LEU A 59 -8.62 -8.53 3.97
C LEU A 59 -7.27 -7.84 4.20
N THR A 60 -6.19 -8.50 3.77
CA THR A 60 -4.85 -7.89 3.76
C THR A 60 -4.46 -7.67 2.31
N ILE A 61 -4.02 -6.45 1.98
CA ILE A 61 -3.46 -6.11 0.67
C ILE A 61 -2.02 -5.70 0.94
N SER A 62 -1.08 -6.52 0.47
CA SER A 62 0.35 -6.18 0.45
C SER A 62 0.68 -5.67 -0.95
N ILE A 63 1.44 -4.58 -1.04
CA ILE A 63 2.09 -4.13 -2.27
C ILE A 63 3.59 -4.27 -1.99
N GLU A 64 4.25 -5.09 -2.79
CA GLU A 64 5.66 -5.43 -2.64
C GLU A 64 6.37 -5.13 -3.95
N TRP A 65 7.55 -4.52 -3.84
CA TRP A 65 8.47 -4.32 -4.94
C TRP A 65 9.23 -5.62 -5.16
N LEU A 66 9.21 -6.13 -6.38
CA LEU A 66 10.04 -7.27 -6.77
C LEU A 66 11.34 -6.69 -7.33
N ASP A 67 12.49 -7.08 -6.76
CA ASP A 67 13.76 -6.89 -7.46
C ASP A 67 13.65 -7.69 -8.78
N GLN A 68 14.04 -7.09 -9.91
CA GLN A 68 14.25 -7.91 -11.11
C GLN A 68 15.32 -8.94 -10.75
N GLU A 69 14.93 -10.22 -10.66
CA GLU A 69 15.90 -11.31 -10.52
C GLU A 69 16.91 -11.19 -11.66
N GLU A 70 18.19 -10.95 -11.33
CA GLU A 70 19.33 -11.17 -12.24
C GLU A 70 19.47 -12.65 -12.61
#